data_AF-A0A518N237-F1
#
_entry.id   AF-A0A518N237-F1
#
_cell.length_a   1.000
_cell.length_b   1.000
_cell.length_c   1.000
_cell.angle_alpha   90.00
_cell.angle_beta   90.00
_cell.angle_gamma   90.00
#
_symmetry.space_group_name_H-M   'P 1'
#
loop_
_entity.id
_entity.type
_entity.pdbx_description
1 polymer ?
#
loop_
_entity_poly.entity_id
_entity_poly.type
_entity_poly.pdbx_seq_one_letter_code
_entity_poly.pdbx_strand_id
1 'polypeptide(L)'
;MSRPDVPDAATARRMLALLREDELDAAIEAGLTRFEPLDALDDADNQTLAGARDRLLAAWAARDRHRTRAARLQRNADERVRAARPARPQALAGTTAGSAGTDTETVDVDADTPPATDSAGMHPVPPRPALPATAAAALARARARASGKSP
;
A
#
# COMPACT_ATOMS: atom_id res chain seq x y z
N MET A 1 -11.23 10.31 39.60
CA MET A 1 -11.09 9.93 38.17
C MET A 1 -12.25 10.56 37.42
N SER A 2 -12.05 11.73 36.83
CA SER A 2 -13.11 12.48 36.14
C SER A 2 -13.60 11.68 34.93
N ARG A 3 -14.91 11.48 34.85
CA ARG A 3 -15.57 11.04 33.60
C ARG A 3 -15.17 12.00 32.48
N PRO A 4 -14.85 11.52 31.27
CA PRO A 4 -14.60 12.41 30.15
C PRO A 4 -15.88 13.23 29.96
N ASP A 5 -15.77 14.54 30.11
CA ASP A 5 -16.86 15.50 29.95
C ASP A 5 -17.51 15.24 28.60
N VAL A 6 -18.71 14.66 28.58
CA VAL A 6 -19.43 14.41 27.33
C VAL A 6 -19.77 15.79 26.80
N PRO A 7 -19.37 16.15 25.57
CA PRO A 7 -19.64 17.48 25.05
C PRO A 7 -21.15 17.73 25.15
N ASP A 8 -21.53 18.70 25.96
CA ASP A 8 -22.92 19.09 26.12
C ASP A 8 -23.32 20.03 24.96
N ALA A 9 -24.61 20.31 24.84
CA ALA A 9 -25.11 21.16 23.77
C ALA A 9 -24.52 22.59 23.80
N ALA A 10 -24.10 23.09 24.97
CA ALA A 10 -23.44 24.38 25.09
C ALA A 10 -22.03 24.34 24.49
N THR A 11 -21.27 23.30 24.80
CA THR A 11 -19.93 23.05 24.25
C THR A 11 -19.98 22.87 22.74
N ALA A 12 -20.96 22.13 22.21
CA ALA A 12 -21.15 21.96 20.76
C ALA A 12 -21.46 23.29 20.05
N ARG A 13 -22.32 24.14 20.63
CA ARG A 13 -22.59 25.49 20.08
C ARG A 13 -21.35 26.39 20.10
N ARG A 14 -20.52 26.28 21.14
CA ARG A 14 -19.23 26.97 21.22
C ARG A 14 -18.29 26.51 20.10
N MET A 15 -18.19 25.21 19.84
CA MET A 15 -17.40 24.68 18.71
C MET A 15 -17.88 25.23 17.37
N LEU A 16 -19.20 25.31 17.14
CA LEU A 16 -19.75 25.88 15.90
C LEU A 16 -19.38 27.35 15.72
N ALA A 17 -19.39 28.14 16.80
CA ALA A 17 -18.94 29.53 16.76
C ALA A 17 -17.44 29.60 16.38
N LEU A 18 -16.59 28.79 17.02
CA LEU A 18 -15.16 28.73 16.71
C LEU A 18 -14.88 28.31 15.26
N LEU A 19 -15.62 27.34 14.73
CA LEU A 19 -15.49 26.93 13.32
C LEU A 19 -15.92 28.03 12.34
N ARG A 20 -16.92 28.85 12.70
CA ARG A 20 -17.34 30.00 11.87
C ARG A 20 -16.29 31.12 11.88
N GLU A 21 -15.54 31.24 12.97
CA GLU A 21 -14.43 32.17 13.13
C GLU A 21 -13.09 31.61 12.60
N ASP A 22 -13.08 30.40 12.03
CA ASP A 22 -11.90 29.67 11.56
C ASP A 22 -10.86 29.37 12.66
N GLU A 23 -11.30 29.37 13.92
CA GLU A 23 -10.51 29.06 15.12
C GLU A 23 -10.47 27.55 15.37
N LEU A 24 -9.87 26.81 14.42
CA LEU A 24 -9.85 25.35 14.41
C LEU A 24 -9.14 24.75 15.63
N ASP A 25 -8.02 25.34 16.06
CA ASP A 25 -7.25 24.84 17.20
C ASP A 25 -8.06 24.94 18.50
N ALA A 26 -8.76 26.06 18.70
CA ALA A 26 -9.65 26.23 19.84
C ALA A 26 -10.84 25.24 19.80
N ALA A 27 -11.35 24.92 18.60
CA ALA A 27 -12.39 23.90 18.44
C ALA A 27 -11.87 22.49 18.77
N ILE A 28 -10.62 22.17 18.42
CA ILE A 28 -9.97 20.91 18.78
C ILE A 28 -9.81 20.80 20.29
N GLU A 29 -9.33 21.87 20.95
CA GLU A 29 -9.20 21.93 22.42
C GLU A 29 -10.56 21.79 23.12
N ALA A 30 -11.64 22.32 22.52
CA ALA A 30 -12.99 22.11 23.01
C ALA A 30 -13.49 20.66 22.85
N GLY A 31 -12.82 19.83 22.04
CA GLY A 31 -13.12 18.40 21.88
C GLY A 31 -13.66 17.99 20.50
N LEU A 32 -13.47 18.78 19.44
CA LEU A 32 -13.99 18.48 18.09
C LEU A 32 -13.60 17.08 17.57
N THR A 33 -12.40 16.60 17.90
CA THR A 33 -11.87 15.30 17.45
C THR A 33 -12.66 14.09 17.96
N ARG A 34 -13.37 14.26 19.08
CA ARG A 34 -14.16 13.24 19.78
C ARG A 34 -15.64 13.59 19.83
N PHE A 35 -16.06 14.56 19.02
CA PHE A 35 -17.46 14.95 18.92
C PHE A 35 -18.30 13.77 18.41
N GLU A 36 -19.44 13.55 19.05
CA GLU A 36 -20.48 12.63 18.60
C GLU A 36 -21.78 13.43 18.44
N PRO A 37 -22.63 13.10 17.44
CA PRO A 37 -23.91 13.78 17.25
C PRO A 37 -24.77 13.79 18.51
N LEU A 38 -25.44 14.92 18.76
CA LEU A 38 -26.27 15.13 19.94
C LEU A 38 -27.71 15.40 19.54
N ASP A 39 -28.68 14.73 20.18
CA ASP A 39 -30.13 14.94 19.94
C ASP A 39 -30.61 16.37 20.26
N ALA A 40 -29.84 17.09 21.09
CA ALA A 40 -30.14 18.48 21.48
C ALA A 40 -29.72 19.54 20.44
N LEU A 41 -29.00 19.12 19.39
CA LEU A 41 -28.63 19.94 18.24
C LEU A 41 -29.50 19.54 17.04
N ASP A 42 -29.73 20.48 16.13
CA ASP A 42 -30.37 20.14 14.87
C ASP A 42 -29.43 19.31 13.98
N ASP A 43 -30.02 18.66 12.96
CA ASP A 43 -29.28 17.80 12.05
C ASP A 43 -28.21 18.55 11.25
N ALA A 44 -28.42 19.84 10.96
CA ALA A 44 -27.50 20.64 10.15
C ALA A 44 -26.23 21.00 10.94
N ASP A 45 -26.40 21.38 12.20
CA ASP A 45 -25.32 21.67 13.14
C ASP A 45 -24.54 20.39 13.47
N ASN A 46 -25.23 19.28 13.72
CA ASN A 46 -24.60 17.96 13.91
C ASN A 46 -23.77 17.55 12.69
N GLN A 47 -24.32 17.70 11.48
CA GLN A 47 -23.59 17.40 10.24
C GLN A 47 -22.38 18.32 10.02
N THR A 48 -22.49 19.59 10.41
CA THR A 48 -21.38 20.54 10.29
C THR A 48 -20.20 20.13 11.18
N LEU A 49 -20.46 19.81 12.45
CA LEU A 49 -19.43 19.37 13.38
C LEU A 49 -18.83 18.01 12.98
N ALA A 50 -19.67 17.03 12.62
CA ALA A 50 -19.21 15.73 12.16
C ALA A 50 -18.35 15.84 10.89
N GLY A 51 -18.79 16.66 9.92
CA GLY A 51 -18.04 16.91 8.69
C GLY A 51 -16.68 17.59 8.95
N ALA A 52 -16.61 18.53 9.90
CA ALA A 52 -15.35 19.17 10.29
C ALA A 52 -14.38 18.16 10.95
N ARG A 53 -14.89 17.35 11.88
CA ARG A 53 -14.13 16.25 12.51
C ARG A 53 -13.58 15.29 11.47
N ASP A 54 -14.42 14.82 10.56
CA ASP A 54 -14.03 13.81 9.57
C ASP A 54 -12.98 14.34 8.59
N ARG A 55 -13.11 15.60 8.15
CA ARG A 55 -12.09 16.27 7.32
C ARG A 55 -10.74 16.38 8.03
N LEU A 56 -10.75 16.74 9.32
CA LEU A 56 -9.53 16.83 10.13
C LEU A 56 -8.85 15.46 10.26
N LEU A 57 -9.61 14.42 10.61
CA LEU A 57 -9.08 13.05 10.75
C LEU A 57 -8.55 12.52 9.41
N ALA A 58 -9.25 12.79 8.30
CA ALA A 58 -8.81 12.43 6.97
C ALA A 58 -7.48 13.12 6.59
N ALA A 59 -7.33 14.40 6.94
CA ALA A 59 -6.10 15.15 6.71
C ALA A 59 -4.92 14.58 7.51
N TRP A 60 -5.14 14.21 8.77
CA TRP A 60 -4.10 13.55 9.59
C TRP A 60 -3.70 12.19 9.03
N ALA A 61 -4.68 11.36 8.64
CA ALA A 61 -4.40 10.08 7.99
C ALA A 61 -3.61 10.26 6.67
N ALA A 62 -3.90 11.31 5.90
CA ALA A 62 -3.14 11.62 4.69
C ALA A 62 -1.69 12.01 5.00
N ARG A 63 -1.47 12.85 6.03
CA ARG A 63 -0.12 13.21 6.52
C ARG A 63 0.65 11.99 6.98
N ASP A 64 -0.01 11.06 7.68
CA ASP A 64 0.62 9.83 8.16
C ASP A 64 1.07 8.91 7.00
N ARG A 65 0.20 8.69 6.01
CA ARG A 65 0.56 7.97 4.77
C ARG A 65 1.76 8.60 4.07
N HIS A 66 1.80 9.92 3.99
CA HIS A 66 2.91 10.64 3.40
C HIS A 66 4.22 10.39 4.17
N ARG A 67 4.21 10.49 5.50
CA ARG A 67 5.38 10.19 6.35
C ARG A 67 5.86 8.76 6.18
N THR A 68 4.94 7.80 6.15
CA THR A 68 5.25 6.38 5.91
C THR A 68 5.92 6.16 4.54
N ARG A 69 5.38 6.78 3.49
CA ARG A 69 5.98 6.72 2.14
C ARG A 69 7.37 7.38 2.13
N ALA A 70 7.52 8.54 2.74
CA ALA A 70 8.79 9.25 2.81
C ALA A 70 9.87 8.40 3.52
N ALA A 71 9.52 7.75 4.65
CA ALA A 71 10.42 6.85 5.36
C ALA A 71 10.86 5.66 4.49
N ARG A 72 9.96 5.08 3.69
CA ARG A 72 10.30 4.01 2.75
C ARG A 72 11.26 4.48 1.66
N LEU A 73 11.01 5.65 1.09
CA LEU A 73 11.88 6.22 0.06
C LEU A 73 13.27 6.56 0.61
N GLN A 74 13.33 7.06 1.83
CA GLN A 74 14.60 7.33 2.51
C GLN A 74 15.41 6.06 2.71
N ARG A 75 14.80 4.98 3.20
CA ARG A 75 15.49 3.68 3.34
C ARG A 75 16.05 3.17 2.01
N ASN A 76 15.25 3.24 0.94
CA ASN A 76 15.71 2.84 -0.39
C ASN A 76 16.86 3.71 -0.89
N ALA A 77 16.84 5.02 -0.61
CA ALA A 77 17.93 5.92 -0.95
C ALA A 77 19.21 5.55 -0.19
N ASP A 78 19.10 5.29 1.12
CA ASP A 78 20.22 4.89 1.97
C ASP A 78 20.82 3.55 1.53
N GLU A 79 19.99 2.57 1.15
CA GLU A 79 20.43 1.29 0.58
C GLU A 79 21.19 1.47 -0.73
N ARG A 80 20.69 2.35 -1.62
CA ARG A 80 21.38 2.67 -2.88
C ARG A 80 22.73 3.35 -2.64
N VAL A 81 22.81 4.25 -1.66
CA VAL A 81 24.09 4.86 -1.25
C VAL A 81 25.05 3.82 -0.68
N ARG A 82 24.56 2.88 0.15
CA ARG A 82 25.38 1.79 0.70
C ARG A 82 25.90 0.85 -0.40
N ALA A 83 25.06 0.48 -1.36
CA ALA A 83 25.44 -0.36 -2.49
C ALA A 83 26.39 0.35 -3.47
N ALA A 84 26.26 1.67 -3.61
CA ALA A 84 27.16 2.50 -4.41
C ALA A 84 28.50 2.78 -3.72
N ARG A 85 28.61 2.54 -2.40
CA ARG A 85 29.90 2.60 -1.70
C ARG A 85 30.77 1.48 -2.26
N PRO A 86 31.90 1.79 -2.93
CA PRO A 86 32.71 0.76 -3.53
C PRO A 86 33.16 -0.20 -2.44
N ALA A 87 32.87 -1.50 -2.63
CA ALA A 87 33.57 -2.53 -1.89
C ALA A 87 35.06 -2.28 -2.14
N ARG A 88 35.86 -2.14 -1.06
CA ARG A 88 37.32 -2.25 -1.20
C ARG A 88 37.57 -3.51 -2.03
N PRO A 89 38.35 -3.42 -3.13
CA PRO A 89 38.61 -4.58 -3.95
C PRO A 89 39.27 -5.61 -3.04
N GLN A 90 38.56 -6.72 -2.79
CA GLN A 90 39.17 -7.91 -2.23
C GLN A 90 40.16 -8.37 -3.28
N ALA A 91 41.42 -7.98 -3.09
CA ALA A 91 42.51 -8.35 -3.95
C ALA A 91 42.63 -9.89 -3.93
N LEU A 92 42.39 -10.49 -5.09
CA LEU A 92 43.07 -11.68 -5.61
C LEU A 92 43.61 -12.67 -4.55
N ALA A 93 42.73 -13.51 -4.01
CA ALA A 93 43.13 -14.78 -3.42
C ALA A 93 42.07 -15.85 -3.76
N GLY A 94 42.26 -16.50 -4.90
CA GLY A 94 41.37 -17.58 -5.33
C GLY A 94 41.51 -17.94 -6.81
N THR A 95 42.72 -18.02 -7.35
CA THR A 95 42.97 -18.68 -8.63
C THR A 95 43.79 -19.94 -8.39
N THR A 96 43.16 -21.09 -8.60
CA THR A 96 43.64 -22.33 -9.27
C THR A 96 42.53 -23.38 -9.09
N ALA A 97 41.67 -23.63 -10.08
CA ALA A 97 41.86 -24.50 -11.25
C ALA A 97 41.38 -25.96 -11.02
N GLY A 98 40.55 -26.48 -11.94
CA GLY A 98 40.18 -27.90 -12.11
C GLY A 98 38.66 -28.13 -12.16
N SER A 99 37.98 -28.23 -13.33
CA SER A 99 37.84 -29.42 -14.21
C SER A 99 37.05 -30.56 -13.50
N ALA A 100 36.04 -31.27 -14.01
CA ALA A 100 35.40 -31.48 -15.31
C ALA A 100 34.15 -32.38 -15.08
N GLY A 101 33.15 -32.34 -15.99
CA GLY A 101 32.20 -33.45 -16.28
C GLY A 101 31.25 -33.88 -15.15
N THR A 102 30.07 -34.45 -15.36
CA THR A 102 29.50 -35.16 -16.51
C THR A 102 27.97 -35.09 -16.44
N ASP A 103 27.35 -35.09 -17.61
CA ASP A 103 25.94 -35.40 -17.82
C ASP A 103 25.56 -36.74 -17.17
N THR A 104 24.39 -36.82 -16.53
CA THR A 104 23.68 -38.09 -16.33
C THR A 104 22.18 -37.85 -16.39
N GLU A 105 21.66 -38.18 -17.56
CA GLU A 105 20.30 -38.59 -17.86
C GLU A 105 19.93 -39.85 -17.05
N THR A 106 18.79 -39.82 -16.34
CA THR A 106 18.08 -41.03 -15.88
C THR A 106 16.57 -40.78 -15.84
N VAL A 107 15.93 -41.20 -16.94
CA VAL A 107 14.73 -42.05 -17.09
C VAL A 107 13.68 -42.15 -15.97
N ASP A 108 12.42 -41.99 -16.41
CA ASP A 108 11.13 -42.42 -15.85
C ASP A 108 11.11 -43.71 -15.00
N VAL A 109 10.33 -43.67 -13.91
CA VAL A 109 9.56 -44.84 -13.45
C VAL A 109 8.15 -44.39 -13.06
N ASP A 110 7.23 -44.89 -13.88
CA ASP A 110 5.79 -45.02 -13.69
C ASP A 110 5.49 -45.92 -12.48
N ALA A 111 4.59 -45.49 -11.60
CA ALA A 111 3.93 -46.35 -10.63
C ALA A 111 2.54 -45.80 -10.31
N ASP A 112 1.58 -46.26 -11.13
CA ASP A 112 0.34 -46.92 -10.70
C ASP A 112 -0.69 -46.09 -9.89
N THR A 113 -1.89 -46.04 -10.43
CA THR A 113 -3.06 -45.24 -10.03
C THR A 113 -4.31 -46.11 -10.25
N PRO A 114 -5.50 -45.94 -9.61
CA PRO A 114 -5.94 -45.80 -8.20
C PRO A 114 -7.02 -46.90 -7.86
N PRO A 115 -7.96 -46.74 -6.88
CA PRO A 115 -9.22 -46.06 -7.22
C PRO A 115 -9.94 -45.23 -6.12
N ALA A 116 -10.46 -44.09 -6.60
CA ALA A 116 -11.68 -43.34 -6.28
C ALA A 116 -12.52 -43.59 -5.01
N THR A 117 -12.85 -42.49 -4.33
CA THR A 117 -14.20 -42.14 -3.82
C THR A 117 -14.19 -40.62 -3.62
N ASP A 118 -14.68 -39.81 -4.55
CA ASP A 118 -16.08 -39.40 -4.79
C ASP A 118 -16.26 -37.91 -4.41
N SER A 119 -16.41 -37.11 -5.46
CA SER A 119 -17.19 -35.87 -5.59
C SER A 119 -17.23 -34.84 -4.44
N ALA A 120 -16.58 -33.68 -4.64
CA ALA A 120 -17.21 -32.36 -4.58
C ALA A 120 -16.24 -31.23 -4.96
N GLY A 121 -16.62 -30.38 -5.92
CA GLY A 121 -16.03 -29.04 -6.07
C GLY A 121 -15.19 -28.80 -7.33
N MET A 122 -15.81 -28.94 -8.51
CA MET A 122 -15.32 -28.37 -9.76
C MET A 122 -15.25 -26.83 -9.64
N HIS A 123 -14.10 -26.27 -9.26
CA HIS A 123 -13.82 -24.84 -9.48
C HIS A 123 -13.17 -24.68 -10.86
N PRO A 124 -13.83 -24.01 -11.84
CA PRO A 124 -13.17 -23.68 -13.09
C PRO A 124 -12.07 -22.65 -12.81
N VAL A 125 -10.84 -22.98 -13.19
CA VAL A 125 -9.72 -22.02 -13.24
C VAL A 125 -10.13 -20.91 -14.22
N PRO A 126 -10.18 -19.64 -13.81
CA PRO A 126 -10.54 -18.57 -14.74
C PRO A 126 -9.46 -18.48 -15.83
N PRO A 127 -9.85 -18.37 -17.11
CA PRO A 127 -8.87 -18.18 -18.17
C PRO A 127 -8.09 -16.89 -17.91
N ARG A 128 -6.76 -16.97 -18.06
CA ARG A 128 -5.86 -15.83 -17.94
C ARG A 128 -6.39 -14.69 -18.82
N PRO A 129 -6.50 -13.45 -18.31
CA PRO A 129 -7.00 -12.35 -19.11
C PRO A 129 -6.10 -12.17 -20.33
N ALA A 130 -6.66 -12.42 -21.51
CA ALA A 130 -5.97 -12.17 -22.76
C ALA A 130 -5.71 -10.66 -22.87
N LEU A 131 -4.44 -10.28 -23.00
CA LEU A 131 -4.08 -8.88 -23.23
C LEU A 131 -4.80 -8.38 -24.48
N PRO A 132 -5.39 -7.17 -24.47
CA PRO A 132 -6.04 -6.63 -25.65
C PRO A 132 -5.03 -6.53 -26.79
N ALA A 133 -5.46 -6.82 -28.02
CA ALA A 133 -4.58 -6.87 -29.21
C ALA A 133 -3.74 -5.59 -29.40
N THR A 134 -4.25 -4.44 -28.94
CA THR A 134 -3.54 -3.16 -28.92
C THR A 134 -2.30 -3.17 -28.01
N ALA A 135 -2.38 -3.83 -26.85
CA ALA A 135 -1.26 -3.98 -25.92
C ALA A 135 -0.16 -4.91 -26.46
N ALA A 136 -0.55 -5.99 -27.15
CA ALA A 136 0.40 -6.89 -27.81
C ALA A 136 1.17 -6.18 -28.95
N ALA A 137 0.48 -5.36 -29.75
CA ALA A 137 1.11 -4.57 -30.81
C ALA A 137 2.10 -3.50 -30.27
N ALA A 138 1.79 -2.89 -29.13
CA ALA A 138 2.69 -1.93 -28.48
C ALA A 138 4.00 -2.59 -28.01
N LEU A 139 3.91 -3.78 -27.41
CA LEU A 139 5.09 -4.56 -26.99
C LEU A 139 5.94 -5.03 -28.19
N ALA A 140 5.31 -5.43 -29.29
CA ALA A 140 6.03 -5.81 -30.52
C ALA A 140 6.82 -4.63 -31.10
N ARG A 141 6.24 -3.43 -31.14
CA ARG A 141 6.92 -2.21 -31.60
C ARG A 141 8.05 -1.78 -30.65
N ALA A 142 7.85 -1.93 -29.34
CA ALA A 142 8.88 -1.64 -28.34
C ALA A 142 10.08 -2.60 -28.49
N ARG A 143 9.82 -3.89 -28.72
CA ARG A 143 10.86 -4.91 -28.92
C ARG A 143 11.63 -4.67 -30.24
N ALA A 144 10.94 -4.28 -31.32
CA ALA A 144 11.59 -3.94 -32.59
C ALA A 144 12.57 -2.75 -32.47
N ARG A 145 12.21 -1.71 -31.69
CA ARG A 145 13.11 -0.59 -31.39
C ARG A 145 14.29 -1.01 -30.52
N ALA A 146 14.06 -1.85 -29.50
CA ALA A 146 15.12 -2.33 -28.61
C ALA A 146 16.12 -3.26 -29.31
N SER A 147 15.68 -4.04 -30.30
CA SER A 147 16.55 -4.91 -31.12
C SER A 147 17.23 -4.18 -32.28
N GLY A 148 17.06 -2.86 -32.43
CA GLY A 148 17.68 -2.06 -33.49
C GLY A 148 17.26 -2.43 -34.92
N LYS A 149 16.23 -3.27 -35.09
CA LYS A 149 15.74 -3.71 -36.39
C LYS A 149 14.51 -2.87 -36.77
N SER A 150 14.75 -1.73 -37.38
CA SER A 150 13.74 -1.06 -38.22
C SER A 150 14.01 -1.46 -39.68
N PRO A 151 12.98 -1.54 -40.54
CA PRO A 151 13.15 -1.83 -41.97
C PRO A 151 14.02 -0.79 -42.67
#